data_AF-A0A6G2DEP1-F1
#
_entry.id   AF-A0A6G2DEP1-F1
#
_cell.length_a   1.000
_cell.length_b   1.000
_cell.length_c   1.000
_cell.angle_alpha   90.00
_cell.angle_beta   90.00
_cell.angle_gamma   90.00
#
_symmetry.space_group_name_H-M   'P 1'
#
loop_
_entity.id
_entity.type
_entity.pdbx_description
1 polymer ?
#
loop_
_entity_poly.entity_id
_entity_poly.type
_entity_poly.pdbx_seq_one_letter_code
_entity_poly.pdbx_strand_id
1 'polypeptide(L)'
;ASAHKFHGPKAIGFLYASSMDFDSYLHGGDQEQKKRAGTENLPAIVGMVAALKEDLEKQEEHFQHVQNLETAFLAELEGIQYYLNRGKHHLPYVLNIGFPGQKNDLLLLRLDLAGISISTGSACTAGVVQSSHVLEAMY
;
A
#
# COMPACT_ATOMS: atom_id res chain seq x y z
N ALA A 1 2.22 11.35 -2.78
CA ALA A 1 1.47 10.10 -2.99
C ALA A 1 1.91 9.41 -4.28
N SER A 2 1.58 8.13 -4.47
CA SER A 2 1.94 7.36 -5.67
C SER A 2 0.68 6.82 -6.35
N ALA A 3 0.54 7.04 -7.66
CA ALA A 3 -0.71 6.83 -8.39
C ALA A 3 -1.24 5.40 -8.35
N HIS A 4 -0.36 4.41 -8.48
CA HIS A 4 -0.77 3.00 -8.44
C HIS A 4 -1.37 2.54 -7.11
N LYS A 5 -1.34 3.35 -6.05
CA LYS A 5 -2.00 3.05 -4.77
C LYS A 5 -3.47 3.48 -4.73
N PHE A 6 -3.91 4.25 -5.71
CA PHE A 6 -5.29 4.71 -5.88
C PHE A 6 -5.74 4.47 -7.33
N HIS A 7 -5.45 3.28 -7.87
CA HIS A 7 -5.85 2.81 -9.21
C HIS A 7 -5.29 3.59 -10.41
N GLY A 8 -4.36 4.53 -10.19
CA GLY A 8 -3.67 5.24 -11.26
C GLY A 8 -2.50 4.44 -11.87
N PRO A 9 -1.86 4.99 -12.93
CA PRO A 9 -0.75 4.32 -13.60
C PRO A 9 0.48 4.18 -12.69
N LYS A 10 1.30 3.14 -12.95
CA LYS A 10 2.60 2.98 -12.27
C LYS A 10 3.59 4.07 -12.72
N ALA A 11 4.64 4.29 -11.91
CA ALA A 11 5.74 5.23 -12.18
C ALA A 11 5.36 6.73 -12.27
N ILE A 12 4.22 7.14 -11.69
CA ILE A 12 3.86 8.54 -11.49
C ILE A 12 3.34 8.77 -10.07
N GLY A 13 3.56 9.98 -9.56
CA GLY A 13 3.15 10.40 -8.23
C GLY A 13 3.31 11.90 -8.09
N PHE A 14 3.04 12.41 -6.91
CA PHE A 14 3.25 13.81 -6.58
C PHE A 14 3.82 13.97 -5.17
N LEU A 15 4.59 15.03 -4.98
CA LEU A 15 5.01 15.52 -3.68
C LEU A 15 4.21 16.80 -3.38
N TYR A 16 3.60 16.85 -2.20
CA TYR A 16 2.92 18.06 -1.72
C TYR A 16 3.76 18.65 -0.59
N ALA A 17 4.08 19.93 -0.69
CA ALA A 17 4.87 20.65 0.31
C ALA A 17 4.32 22.08 0.46
N SER A 18 4.27 22.57 1.71
CA SER A 18 3.84 23.94 2.01
C SER A 18 4.90 24.98 1.63
N SER A 19 6.18 24.61 1.67
CA SER A 19 7.28 25.39 1.11
C SER A 19 8.18 24.50 0.24
N MET A 20 8.90 25.13 -0.69
CA MET A 20 9.80 24.46 -1.63
C MET A 20 11.27 24.59 -1.21
N ASP A 21 11.54 24.63 0.10
CA ASP A 21 12.87 24.82 0.69
C ASP A 21 13.66 23.51 0.78
N PHE A 22 13.85 22.84 -0.35
CA PHE A 22 14.66 21.63 -0.47
C PHE A 22 15.38 21.60 -1.82
N ASP A 23 16.52 20.91 -1.84
CA ASP A 23 17.31 20.72 -3.05
C ASP A 23 16.61 19.76 -4.03
N SER A 24 16.78 20.02 -5.32
CA SER A 24 16.22 19.18 -6.36
C SER A 24 16.92 17.82 -6.37
N TYR A 25 16.16 16.73 -6.32
CA TYR A 25 16.75 15.39 -6.44
C TYR A 25 17.28 15.14 -7.86
N LEU A 26 16.54 15.57 -8.87
CA LEU A 26 16.94 15.52 -10.28
C LEU A 26 17.31 16.91 -10.77
N HIS A 27 18.57 17.08 -11.16
CA HIS A 27 19.13 18.34 -11.66
C HIS A 27 19.07 18.39 -13.18
N GLY A 28 18.80 19.56 -13.77
CA GLY A 28 18.67 19.73 -15.22
C GLY A 28 17.81 20.93 -15.58
N GLY A 29 16.84 20.73 -16.47
CA GLY A 29 15.95 21.79 -16.94
C GLY A 29 15.05 22.39 -15.85
N ASP A 30 14.30 23.42 -16.25
CA ASP A 30 13.48 24.25 -15.34
C ASP A 30 12.07 23.69 -15.07
N GLN A 31 11.78 22.45 -15.45
CA GLN A 31 10.48 21.80 -15.21
C GLN A 31 10.15 21.73 -13.71
N GLU A 32 8.85 21.63 -13.40
CA GLU A 32 8.34 21.48 -12.02
C GLU A 32 8.97 22.50 -11.04
N GLN A 33 9.00 23.78 -11.44
CA GLN A 33 9.61 24.88 -10.68
C GLN A 33 11.08 24.64 -10.31
N LYS A 34 11.83 24.01 -11.22
CA LYS A 34 13.23 23.59 -11.04
C LYS A 34 13.44 22.53 -9.97
N LYS A 35 12.38 21.93 -9.42
CA LYS A 35 12.46 20.91 -8.34
C LYS A 35 12.61 19.48 -8.86
N ARG A 36 12.17 19.24 -10.09
CA ARG A 36 12.33 17.95 -10.76
C ARG A 36 12.56 18.18 -12.24
N ALA A 37 13.82 18.03 -12.65
CA ALA A 37 14.18 18.11 -14.06
C ALA A 37 13.61 16.96 -14.89
N GLY A 38 13.40 17.22 -16.18
CA GLY A 38 12.98 16.24 -17.18
C GLY A 38 11.55 16.46 -17.67
N THR A 39 11.31 16.18 -18.94
CA THR A 39 10.01 16.36 -19.60
C THR A 39 8.89 15.65 -18.85
N GLU A 40 7.76 16.35 -18.73
CA GLU A 40 6.58 15.90 -18.01
C GLU A 40 5.90 14.74 -18.77
N ASN A 41 5.57 13.67 -18.04
CA ASN A 41 4.80 12.57 -18.59
C ASN A 41 3.30 12.93 -18.57
N LEU A 42 2.87 13.77 -19.52
CA LEU A 42 1.49 14.28 -19.58
C LEU A 42 0.42 13.18 -19.55
N PRO A 43 0.52 12.06 -20.32
CA PRO A 43 -0.46 10.99 -20.22
C PRO A 43 -0.56 10.37 -18.83
N ALA A 44 0.58 10.12 -18.17
CA ALA A 44 0.57 9.56 -16.81
C ALA A 44 0.04 10.54 -15.77
N ILE A 45 0.32 11.85 -15.93
CA ILE A 45 -0.22 12.91 -15.07
C ILE A 45 -1.74 12.97 -15.21
N VAL A 46 -2.27 12.99 -16.43
CA VAL A 46 -3.72 13.00 -16.68
C VAL A 46 -4.38 11.74 -16.10
N GLY A 47 -3.78 10.56 -16.31
CA GLY A 47 -4.29 9.31 -15.75
C GLY A 47 -4.29 9.30 -14.21
N MET A 48 -3.24 9.84 -13.58
CA MET A 48 -3.19 9.99 -12.12
C MET A 48 -4.27 10.94 -11.61
N VAL A 49 -4.52 12.06 -12.29
CA VAL A 49 -5.55 13.03 -11.89
C VAL A 49 -6.94 12.42 -12.02
N ALA A 50 -7.22 11.68 -13.10
CA ALA A 50 -8.49 10.99 -13.27
C ALA A 50 -8.75 9.97 -12.15
N ALA A 51 -7.75 9.12 -11.87
CA ALA A 51 -7.84 8.11 -10.81
C ALA A 51 -8.04 8.73 -9.42
N LEU A 52 -7.32 9.82 -9.11
CA LEU A 52 -7.46 10.52 -7.83
C LEU A 52 -8.85 11.15 -7.66
N LYS A 53 -9.42 11.73 -8.73
CA LYS A 53 -10.77 12.30 -8.67
C LYS A 53 -11.81 11.24 -8.36
N GLU A 54 -11.76 10.11 -9.07
CA GLU A 54 -12.70 9.01 -8.84
C GLU A 54 -12.55 8.42 -7.43
N ASP A 55 -11.31 8.24 -6.95
CA ASP A 55 -11.03 7.71 -5.61
C ASP A 55 -11.59 8.63 -4.50
N LEU A 56 -11.46 9.95 -4.67
CA LEU A 56 -12.00 10.94 -3.72
C LEU A 56 -13.54 11.00 -3.75
N GLU A 57 -14.15 10.90 -4.92
CA GLU A 57 -15.63 10.92 -5.05
C GLU A 57 -16.30 9.75 -4.32
N LYS A 58 -15.63 8.59 -4.29
CA LYS A 58 -16.17 7.34 -3.70
C LYS A 58 -15.49 6.95 -2.39
N GLN A 59 -14.69 7.84 -1.81
CA GLN A 59 -13.79 7.50 -0.70
C GLN A 59 -14.54 6.90 0.50
N GLU A 60 -15.62 7.54 0.93
CA GLU A 60 -16.41 7.10 2.09
C GLU A 60 -17.12 5.77 1.82
N GLU A 61 -17.71 5.61 0.64
CA GLU A 61 -18.36 4.37 0.21
C GLU A 61 -17.37 3.20 0.18
N HIS A 62 -16.22 3.39 -0.48
CA HIS A 62 -15.17 2.37 -0.55
C HIS A 62 -14.64 2.02 0.85
N PHE A 63 -14.45 3.03 1.71
CA PHE A 63 -13.97 2.79 3.07
C PHE A 63 -14.97 1.93 3.87
N GLN A 64 -16.26 2.27 3.81
CA GLN A 64 -17.30 1.49 4.49
C GLN A 64 -17.40 0.07 3.92
N HIS A 65 -17.34 -0.06 2.60
CA HIS A 65 -17.38 -1.36 1.93
C HIS A 65 -16.24 -2.26 2.41
N VAL A 66 -15.00 -1.76 2.41
CA VAL A 66 -13.85 -2.59 2.83
C VAL A 66 -13.84 -2.85 4.33
N GLN A 67 -14.35 -1.94 5.16
CA GLN A 67 -14.54 -2.20 6.58
C GLN A 67 -15.54 -3.36 6.83
N ASN A 68 -16.59 -3.46 6.03
CA ASN A 68 -17.52 -4.58 6.10
C ASN A 68 -16.84 -5.88 5.66
N LEU A 69 -15.99 -5.84 4.62
CA LEU A 69 -15.20 -6.99 4.19
C LEU A 69 -14.20 -7.45 5.25
N GLU A 70 -13.50 -6.54 5.92
CA GLU A 70 -12.63 -6.87 7.05
C GLU A 70 -13.41 -7.60 8.14
N THR A 71 -14.57 -7.07 8.51
CA THR A 71 -15.41 -7.66 9.58
C THR A 71 -15.87 -9.06 9.20
N ALA A 72 -16.37 -9.24 7.98
CA ALA A 72 -16.79 -10.54 7.47
C ALA A 72 -15.62 -11.53 7.40
N PHE A 73 -14.46 -11.09 6.91
CA PHE A 73 -13.27 -11.92 6.83
C PHE A 73 -12.78 -12.39 8.21
N LEU A 74 -12.74 -11.51 9.20
CA LEU A 74 -12.33 -11.88 10.56
C LEU A 74 -13.32 -12.81 11.26
N ALA A 75 -14.62 -12.69 10.96
CA ALA A 75 -15.64 -13.61 11.45
C ALA A 75 -15.45 -15.03 10.89
N GLU A 76 -15.10 -15.16 9.61
CA GLU A 76 -14.80 -16.47 8.99
C GLU A 76 -13.51 -17.11 9.53
N LEU A 77 -12.63 -16.33 10.16
CA LEU A 77 -11.43 -16.85 10.84
C LEU A 77 -11.70 -17.30 12.29
N GLU A 78 -12.94 -17.21 12.77
CA GLU A 78 -13.29 -17.62 14.12
C GLU A 78 -12.96 -19.12 14.34
N GLY A 79 -12.31 -19.43 15.47
CA GLY A 79 -11.82 -20.77 15.79
C GLY A 79 -10.43 -21.11 15.26
N ILE A 80 -9.83 -20.28 14.39
CA ILE A 80 -8.42 -20.39 14.00
C ILE A 80 -7.57 -19.63 15.01
N GLN A 81 -6.43 -20.21 15.41
CA GLN A 81 -5.45 -19.48 16.23
C GLN A 81 -4.68 -18.48 15.36
N TYR A 82 -4.93 -17.19 15.57
CA TYR A 82 -4.20 -16.10 14.94
C TYR A 82 -4.09 -14.89 15.87
N TYR A 83 -3.23 -13.93 15.51
CA TYR A 83 -3.18 -12.61 16.12
C TYR A 83 -3.15 -11.52 15.05
N LEU A 84 -3.70 -10.34 15.37
CA LEU A 84 -3.71 -9.17 14.48
C LEU A 84 -2.64 -8.17 14.91
N ASN A 85 -1.74 -7.85 13.99
CA ASN A 85 -0.75 -6.79 14.16
C ASN A 85 -1.34 -5.45 13.72
N ARG A 86 -2.15 -4.82 14.56
CA ARG A 86 -2.74 -3.51 14.28
C ARG A 86 -2.69 -2.57 15.48
N GLY A 87 -2.52 -1.28 15.22
CA GLY A 87 -2.60 -0.22 16.23
C GLY A 87 -4.02 0.27 16.46
N LYS A 88 -4.18 1.27 17.36
CA LYS A 88 -5.48 1.93 17.65
C LYS A 88 -6.14 2.48 16.39
N HIS A 89 -5.34 3.03 15.48
CA HIS A 89 -5.78 3.47 14.15
C HIS A 89 -5.15 2.54 13.12
N HIS A 90 -5.97 1.98 12.24
CA HIS A 90 -5.55 1.10 11.16
C HIS A 90 -6.41 1.32 9.92
N LEU A 91 -5.95 0.80 8.79
CA LEU A 91 -6.66 0.85 7.52
C LEU A 91 -7.39 -0.48 7.34
N PRO A 92 -8.71 -0.48 7.07
CA PRO A 92 -9.49 -1.71 6.98
C PRO A 92 -9.08 -2.60 5.79
N TYR A 93 -8.50 -1.99 4.75
CA TYR A 93 -8.00 -2.68 3.57
C TYR A 93 -6.57 -3.24 3.72
N VAL A 94 -5.95 -3.15 4.91
CA VAL A 94 -4.64 -3.74 5.19
C VAL A 94 -4.70 -4.57 6.48
N LEU A 95 -4.73 -5.89 6.33
CA LEU A 95 -4.69 -6.84 7.44
C LEU A 95 -3.30 -7.46 7.56
N ASN A 96 -2.70 -7.32 8.74
CA ASN A 96 -1.46 -8.01 9.09
C ASN A 96 -1.79 -9.06 10.16
N ILE A 97 -1.76 -10.33 9.75
CA ILE A 97 -2.22 -11.47 10.54
C ILE A 97 -1.06 -12.43 10.74
N GLY A 98 -0.80 -12.79 11.99
CA GLY A 98 0.15 -13.84 12.33
C GLY A 98 -0.57 -15.14 12.69
N PHE A 99 -0.07 -16.26 12.16
CA PHE A 99 -0.58 -17.60 12.46
C PHE A 99 0.48 -18.38 13.25
N PRO A 100 0.36 -18.49 14.59
CA PRO A 100 1.34 -19.17 15.43
C PRO A 100 1.57 -20.62 14.99
N GLY A 101 2.84 -21.04 14.95
CA GLY A 101 3.23 -22.41 14.58
C GLY A 101 3.14 -22.73 13.09
N GLN A 102 2.68 -21.79 12.25
CA GLN A 102 2.66 -21.96 10.80
C GLN A 102 3.91 -21.33 10.16
N LYS A 103 4.45 -21.98 9.13
CA LYS A 103 5.54 -21.40 8.35
C LYS A 103 4.98 -20.50 7.24
N ASN A 104 5.48 -19.26 7.18
CA ASN A 104 5.00 -18.23 6.25
C ASN A 104 5.17 -18.61 4.77
N ASP A 105 6.27 -19.27 4.43
CA ASP A 105 6.59 -19.72 3.07
C ASP A 105 5.57 -20.75 2.55
N LEU A 106 5.20 -21.72 3.40
CA LEU A 106 4.21 -22.73 3.07
C LEU A 106 2.81 -22.13 2.92
N LEU A 107 2.45 -21.19 3.80
CA LEU A 107 1.16 -20.49 3.72
C LEU A 107 1.06 -19.66 2.43
N LEU A 108 2.10 -18.90 2.10
CA LEU A 108 2.16 -18.10 0.87
C LEU A 108 2.03 -19.01 -0.37
N LEU A 109 2.78 -20.12 -0.42
CA LEU A 109 2.70 -21.06 -1.54
C LEU A 109 1.29 -21.66 -1.70
N ARG A 110 0.66 -22.06 -0.59
CA ARG A 110 -0.69 -22.65 -0.63
C ARG A 110 -1.74 -21.65 -1.08
N LEU A 111 -1.64 -20.40 -0.62
CA LEU A 111 -2.54 -19.34 -1.02
C LEU A 111 -2.34 -18.97 -2.50
N ASP A 112 -1.10 -18.89 -2.97
CA ASP A 112 -0.78 -18.65 -4.38
C ASP A 112 -1.36 -19.75 -5.28
N LEU A 113 -1.20 -21.02 -4.90
CA LEU A 113 -1.83 -22.16 -5.60
C LEU A 113 -3.36 -22.12 -5.56
N ALA A 114 -3.94 -21.50 -4.54
CA ALA A 114 -5.38 -21.26 -4.43
C ALA A 114 -5.84 -19.99 -5.19
N GLY A 115 -4.93 -19.27 -5.86
CA GLY A 115 -5.22 -18.03 -6.58
C GLY A 115 -5.35 -16.80 -5.70
N ILE A 116 -4.87 -16.86 -4.44
CA ILE A 116 -4.93 -15.78 -3.46
C ILE A 116 -3.54 -15.18 -3.30
N SER A 117 -3.36 -13.96 -3.82
CA SER A 117 -2.10 -13.22 -3.68
C SER A 117 -2.01 -12.51 -2.34
N ILE A 118 -0.99 -12.85 -1.54
CA ILE A 118 -0.66 -12.18 -0.28
C ILE A 118 0.81 -11.76 -0.25
N SER A 119 1.17 -10.90 0.70
CA SER A 119 2.57 -10.58 1.01
C SER A 119 2.94 -11.06 2.41
N THR A 120 4.08 -11.71 2.57
CA THR A 120 4.66 -12.05 3.88
C THR A 120 5.66 -10.97 4.29
N GLY A 121 5.44 -10.30 5.43
CA GLY A 121 6.27 -9.19 5.93
C GLY A 121 5.75 -7.80 5.54
N SER A 122 6.54 -6.75 5.75
CA SER A 122 6.21 -5.44 5.16
C SER A 122 6.19 -5.63 3.63
N ALA A 123 5.30 -4.91 2.93
CA ALA A 123 5.05 -5.10 1.50
C ALA A 123 6.31 -5.10 0.58
N CYS A 124 7.46 -4.65 1.09
CA CYS A 124 8.76 -4.63 0.40
C CYS A 124 9.70 -5.81 0.70
N THR A 125 9.35 -6.73 1.61
CA THR A 125 10.16 -7.92 1.98
C THR A 125 9.70 -9.22 1.32
N ALA A 126 8.92 -9.13 0.24
CA ALA A 126 8.55 -10.29 -0.56
C ALA A 126 9.82 -10.99 -1.11
N GLY A 127 10.21 -12.10 -0.50
CA GLY A 127 11.38 -12.90 -0.88
C GLY A 127 12.51 -12.97 0.16
N VAL A 128 12.44 -12.21 1.26
CA VAL A 128 13.45 -12.28 2.33
C VAL A 128 12.85 -12.97 3.55
N VAL A 129 13.42 -14.11 3.95
CA VAL A 129 12.97 -14.95 5.09
C VAL A 129 13.21 -14.28 6.45
N GLN A 130 13.89 -13.11 6.48
CA GLN A 130 14.15 -12.37 7.70
C GLN A 130 12.95 -11.49 8.09
N SER A 131 12.72 -11.37 9.40
CA SER A 131 11.71 -10.46 9.95
C SER A 131 11.95 -9.04 9.42
N SER A 132 10.88 -8.36 9.03
CA SER A 132 10.98 -6.97 8.62
C SER A 132 11.25 -6.11 9.85
N HIS A 133 12.12 -5.10 9.74
CA HIS A 133 12.37 -4.10 10.79
C HIS A 133 11.07 -3.45 11.32
N VAL A 134 10.00 -3.42 10.52
CA VAL A 134 8.67 -2.95 10.96
C VAL A 134 8.05 -3.88 12.00
N LEU A 135 8.14 -5.20 11.79
CA LEU A 135 7.62 -6.18 12.74
C LEU A 135 8.48 -6.21 14.01
N GLU A 136 9.80 -6.06 13.88
CA GLU A 136 10.71 -5.96 15.02
C GLU A 136 10.41 -4.76 15.92
N ALA A 137 9.97 -3.63 15.36
CA ALA A 137 9.60 -2.44 16.13
C ALA A 137 8.23 -2.54 16.85
N MET A 138 7.44 -3.58 16.58
CA MET A 138 6.15 -3.82 17.24
C MET A 138 6.23 -4.74 18.46
N TYR A 139 7.38 -5.37 18.70
CA TYR A 139 7.68 -6.23 19.86
C TYR A 139 8.79 -5.62 20.72
#